data_AF-A0A1W6JXL7-F1
#
_entry.id   AF-A0A1W6JXL7-F1
#
_cell.length_a   1.000
_cell.length_b   1.000
_cell.length_c   1.000
_cell.angle_alpha   90.00
_cell.angle_beta   90.00
_cell.angle_gamma   90.00
#
_symmetry.space_group_name_H-M   'P 1'
#
loop_
_entity.id
_entity.type
_entity.pdbx_description
1 polymer ?
#
loop_
_entity_poly.entity_id
_entity_poly.type
_entity_poly.pdbx_seq_one_letter_code
_entity_poly.pdbx_strand_id
1 'polypeptide(L)'
;MNLVDILLMLQKEKNSLDWAQLKEEYSRQGKLIDELSQAKLRLKKIKDELQNCSNEFTSKYVTTISDALKKIDETDDPYSIINIINEQYIQVEKCKKELSDIINEKIKKYKEIIEANNEKLKLYSRIYITILGKSDIQIQSFQICNDISKLEKTAKESEILVEKTYENLKDELKALQMTDEQLNLLIELLKTGNIVINRKNADTVINLLKFLSQKGIILTVKI
;
A
#
# COMPACT_ATOMS: atom_id res chain seq x y z
N MET A 1 55.42 64.68 3.29
CA MET A 1 55.30 63.22 3.17
C MET A 1 55.93 62.82 1.85
N ASN A 2 56.99 62.01 1.86
CA ASN A 2 57.73 61.63 0.65
C ASN A 2 56.99 60.47 -0.07
N LEU A 3 57.12 60.37 -1.38
CA LEU A 3 56.64 59.24 -2.20
C LEU A 3 57.13 57.88 -1.66
N VAL A 4 58.34 57.86 -1.08
CA VAL A 4 58.92 56.70 -0.42
C VAL A 4 58.15 56.32 0.84
N ASP A 5 57.70 57.29 1.64
CA ASP A 5 56.89 57.04 2.84
C ASP A 5 55.51 56.49 2.47
N ILE A 6 54.92 57.02 1.39
CA ILE A 6 53.65 56.54 0.83
C ILE A 6 53.80 55.10 0.32
N LEU A 7 54.88 54.79 -0.40
CA LEU A 7 55.18 53.43 -0.88
C LEU A 7 55.34 52.45 0.28
N LEU A 8 56.09 52.83 1.32
CA LEU A 8 56.28 51.98 2.50
C LEU A 8 54.98 51.78 3.29
N MET A 9 54.13 52.80 3.39
CA MET A 9 52.79 52.67 3.98
C MET A 9 51.91 51.70 3.18
N LEU A 10 51.86 51.86 1.85
CA LEU A 10 51.09 50.97 0.97
C LEU A 10 51.62 49.53 0.98
N GLN A 11 52.95 49.36 1.06
CA GLN A 11 53.58 48.04 1.12
C GLN A 11 53.34 47.38 2.48
N LYS A 12 53.32 48.16 3.56
CA LYS A 12 52.96 47.70 4.91
C LYS A 12 51.48 47.32 4.99
N GLU A 13 50.58 48.10 4.42
CA GLU A 13 49.15 47.74 4.31
C GLU A 13 48.96 46.47 3.47
N LYS A 14 49.58 46.40 2.28
CA LYS A 14 49.52 45.24 1.39
C LYS A 14 50.02 43.96 2.06
N ASN A 15 51.07 44.06 2.88
CA ASN A 15 51.64 42.94 3.64
C ASN A 15 50.87 42.64 4.94
N SER A 16 50.03 43.57 5.42
CA SER A 16 49.15 43.35 6.58
C SER A 16 47.84 42.66 6.21
N LEU A 17 47.48 42.67 4.92
CA LEU A 17 46.35 41.92 4.39
C LEU A 17 46.77 40.48 4.11
N ASP A 18 46.28 39.54 4.92
CA ASP A 18 46.44 38.12 4.66
C ASP A 18 45.55 37.69 3.48
N TRP A 19 46.07 37.88 2.27
CA TRP A 19 45.40 37.50 1.03
C TRP A 19 45.06 36.01 0.96
N ALA A 20 45.81 35.15 1.67
CA ALA A 20 45.52 33.73 1.74
C ALA A 20 44.25 33.47 2.57
N GLN A 21 44.14 34.09 3.76
CA GLN A 21 42.92 34.04 4.57
C GLN A 21 41.71 34.64 3.83
N LEU A 22 41.88 35.77 3.12
CA LEU A 22 40.79 36.36 2.36
C LEU A 22 40.30 35.44 1.24
N LYS A 23 41.22 34.78 0.53
CA LYS A 23 40.90 33.82 -0.52
C LYS A 23 40.21 32.56 0.03
N GLU A 24 40.64 32.09 1.19
CA GLU A 24 40.03 30.97 1.90
C GLU A 24 38.60 31.31 2.35
N GLU A 25 38.40 32.48 2.97
CA GLU A 25 37.07 32.97 3.36
C GLU A 25 36.15 33.18 2.15
N TYR A 26 36.67 33.74 1.05
CA TYR A 26 35.90 33.87 -0.19
C TYR A 26 35.45 32.50 -0.72
N SER A 27 36.34 31.51 -0.71
CA SER A 27 35.98 30.14 -1.10
C SER A 27 34.97 29.50 -0.16
N ARG A 28 35.10 29.74 1.15
CA ARG A 28 34.17 29.23 2.17
C ARG A 28 32.78 29.83 2.01
N GLN A 29 32.70 31.14 1.81
CA GLN A 29 31.45 31.85 1.54
C GLN A 29 30.81 31.37 0.23
N GLY A 30 31.59 31.16 -0.83
CA GLY A 30 31.09 30.59 -2.08
C GLY A 30 30.42 29.22 -1.89
N LYS A 31 31.08 28.29 -1.19
CA LYS A 31 30.51 26.97 -0.86
C LYS A 31 29.24 27.10 -0.02
N LEU A 32 29.22 28.01 0.95
CA LEU A 32 28.07 28.23 1.81
C LEU A 32 26.86 28.75 1.02
N ILE A 33 27.07 29.66 0.07
CA ILE A 33 26.02 30.16 -0.82
C ILE A 33 25.45 29.03 -1.69
N ASP A 34 26.30 28.14 -2.20
CA ASP A 34 25.87 26.98 -2.97
C ASP A 34 25.03 26.01 -2.13
N GLU A 35 25.47 25.71 -0.90
CA GLU A 35 24.74 24.86 0.04
C GLU A 35 23.39 25.46 0.46
N LEU A 36 23.34 26.77 0.73
CA LEU A 36 22.09 27.48 1.00
C LEU A 36 21.14 27.45 -0.22
N SER A 37 21.68 27.56 -1.43
CA SER A 37 20.88 27.44 -2.66
C SER A 37 20.26 26.06 -2.81
N GLN A 38 21.01 24.99 -2.48
CA GLN A 38 20.48 23.63 -2.44
C GLN A 38 19.45 23.44 -1.32
N ALA A 39 19.70 23.99 -0.14
CA ALA A 39 18.77 23.95 0.98
C ALA A 39 17.43 24.64 0.61
N LYS A 40 17.49 25.79 -0.06
CA LYS A 40 16.28 26.46 -0.59
C LYS A 40 15.47 25.58 -1.54
N LEU A 41 16.14 24.83 -2.42
CA LEU A 41 15.46 23.86 -3.30
C LEU A 41 14.82 22.72 -2.51
N ARG A 42 15.50 22.19 -1.50
CA ARG A 42 14.97 21.14 -0.60
C ARG A 42 13.76 21.66 0.18
N LEU A 43 13.81 22.87 0.71
CA LEU A 43 12.70 23.51 1.41
C LEU A 43 11.46 23.64 0.53
N LYS A 44 11.64 24.02 -0.74
CA LYS A 44 10.54 24.06 -1.71
C LYS A 44 9.91 22.68 -1.91
N LYS A 45 10.72 21.63 -2.07
CA LYS A 45 10.22 20.25 -2.17
C LYS A 45 9.46 19.82 -0.92
N ILE A 46 10.01 20.11 0.27
CA ILE A 46 9.34 19.83 1.56
C ILE A 46 7.95 20.46 1.57
N LYS A 47 7.83 21.74 1.18
CA LYS A 47 6.55 22.44 1.14
C LYS A 47 5.54 21.79 0.19
N ASP A 48 5.97 21.46 -1.03
CA ASP A 48 5.11 20.85 -2.05
C ASP A 48 4.67 19.44 -1.60
N GLU A 49 5.54 18.70 -0.92
CA GLU A 49 5.31 17.32 -0.50
C GLU A 49 4.51 17.21 0.80
N LEU A 50 4.66 18.18 1.71
CA LEU A 50 3.84 18.27 2.93
C LEU A 50 2.35 18.38 2.59
N GLN A 51 1.98 19.05 1.49
CA GLN A 51 0.59 19.09 1.02
C GLN A 51 0.09 17.70 0.64
N ASN A 52 0.92 16.89 -0.03
CA ASN A 52 0.57 15.51 -0.41
C ASN A 52 0.57 14.55 0.78
N CYS A 53 1.41 14.82 1.78
CA CYS A 53 1.45 14.09 3.04
C CYS A 53 0.41 14.60 4.06
N SER A 54 -0.53 15.45 3.70
CA SER A 54 -1.57 15.94 4.63
C SER A 54 -2.77 14.96 4.69
N ASN A 55 -2.51 13.69 4.98
CA ASN A 55 -3.53 12.68 5.26
C ASN A 55 -3.53 12.33 6.76
N GLU A 56 -4.61 11.71 7.24
CA GLU A 56 -4.85 11.39 8.66
C GLU A 56 -3.69 10.62 9.32
N PHE A 57 -2.99 9.78 8.55
CA PHE A 57 -1.85 8.96 8.98
C PHE A 57 -0.52 9.72 9.17
N THR A 58 -0.38 10.90 8.57
CA THR A 58 0.89 11.61 8.43
C THR A 58 0.88 13.01 9.05
N SER A 59 -0.23 13.37 9.70
CA SER A 59 -0.42 14.63 10.45
C SER A 59 0.72 14.91 11.45
N LYS A 60 1.20 13.88 12.16
CA LYS A 60 2.33 14.00 13.11
C LYS A 60 3.63 14.41 12.42
N TYR A 61 3.92 13.89 11.22
CA TYR A 61 5.08 14.29 10.44
C TYR A 61 4.97 15.75 10.00
N VAL A 62 3.79 16.15 9.52
CA VAL A 62 3.53 17.53 9.08
C VAL A 62 3.75 18.53 10.22
N THR A 63 3.21 18.26 11.40
CA THR A 63 3.40 19.12 12.58
C THR A 63 4.86 19.17 13.01
N THR A 64 5.52 18.01 13.08
CA THR A 64 6.94 17.91 13.51
C THR A 64 7.86 18.67 12.57
N ILE A 65 7.66 18.52 11.25
CA ILE A 65 8.43 19.21 10.23
C ILE A 65 8.17 20.72 10.28
N SER A 66 6.90 21.12 10.40
CA SER A 66 6.52 22.53 10.45
C SER A 66 7.12 23.23 11.68
N ASP A 67 7.09 22.59 12.85
CA ASP A 67 7.68 23.15 14.07
C ASP A 67 9.21 23.18 14.01
N ALA A 68 9.85 22.20 13.37
CA ALA A 68 11.28 22.23 13.14
C ALA A 68 11.70 23.35 12.17
N LEU A 69 10.90 23.61 11.12
CA LEU A 69 11.17 24.69 10.17
C LEU A 69 10.98 26.08 10.77
N LYS A 70 10.09 26.27 11.75
CA LYS A 70 9.96 27.56 12.47
C LYS A 70 11.23 27.95 13.22
N LYS A 71 12.03 26.98 13.66
CA LYS A 71 13.33 27.25 14.33
C LYS A 71 14.35 27.91 13.41
N ILE A 72 14.13 27.90 12.09
CA ILE A 72 14.96 28.65 11.13
C ILE A 72 14.84 30.15 11.39
N ASP A 73 13.64 30.64 11.74
CA ASP A 73 13.42 32.07 12.03
C ASP A 73 14.07 32.51 13.36
N GLU A 74 14.53 31.54 14.17
CA GLU A 74 15.18 31.76 15.48
C GLU A 74 16.71 31.68 15.40
N THR A 75 17.29 31.40 14.22
CA THR A 75 18.73 31.22 14.05
C THR A 75 19.29 31.96 12.82
N ASP A 76 20.36 32.73 13.03
CA ASP A 76 21.08 33.42 11.95
C ASP A 76 22.29 32.63 11.44
N ASP A 77 22.57 31.43 11.98
CA ASP A 77 23.70 30.60 11.56
C ASP A 77 23.37 29.79 10.30
N PRO A 78 24.02 30.06 9.15
CA PRO A 78 23.73 29.40 7.90
C PRO A 78 23.90 27.87 7.95
N TYR A 79 24.87 27.37 8.72
CA TYR A 79 25.10 25.93 8.84
C TYR A 79 23.96 25.23 9.59
N SER A 80 23.47 25.85 10.66
CA SER A 80 22.29 25.38 11.40
C SER A 80 21.04 25.38 10.51
N ILE A 81 20.81 26.42 9.72
CA ILE A 81 19.70 26.49 8.76
C ILE A 81 19.77 25.34 7.75
N ILE A 82 20.95 25.11 7.15
CA ILE A 82 21.17 24.01 6.19
C ILE A 82 20.86 22.66 6.84
N ASN A 83 21.35 22.42 8.06
CA ASN A 83 21.14 21.16 8.77
C ASN A 83 19.65 20.91 9.06
N ILE A 84 18.93 21.90 9.59
CA ILE A 84 17.49 21.78 9.87
C ILE A 84 16.73 21.38 8.60
N ILE A 85 16.99 22.08 7.48
CA ILE A 85 16.34 21.79 6.20
C ILE A 85 16.66 20.37 5.72
N ASN A 86 17.92 19.94 5.84
CA ASN A 86 18.34 18.61 5.39
C ASN A 86 17.70 17.48 6.21
N GLU A 87 17.63 17.64 7.53
CA GLU A 87 16.95 16.70 8.40
C GLU A 87 15.47 16.59 8.05
N GLN A 88 14.80 17.73 7.86
CA GLN A 88 13.38 17.73 7.50
C GLN A 88 13.14 17.12 6.11
N TYR A 89 14.05 17.34 5.16
CA TYR A 89 13.97 16.70 3.85
C TYR A 89 14.03 15.17 3.97
N ILE A 90 14.93 14.64 4.81
CA ILE A 90 15.02 13.20 5.09
C ILE A 90 13.73 12.67 5.72
N GLN A 91 13.12 13.42 6.64
CA GLN A 91 11.86 13.03 7.27
C GLN A 91 10.70 12.98 6.28
N VAL A 92 10.62 13.92 5.33
CA VAL A 92 9.62 13.89 4.26
C VAL A 92 9.79 12.67 3.36
N GLU A 93 11.01 12.35 2.95
CA GLU A 93 11.28 11.16 2.13
C GLU A 93 10.91 9.86 2.87
N LYS A 94 11.13 9.79 4.19
CA LYS A 94 10.65 8.67 5.02
C LYS A 94 9.13 8.58 5.04
N CYS A 95 8.45 9.70 5.27
CA CYS A 95 6.99 9.79 5.28
C CYS A 95 6.38 9.31 3.96
N LYS A 96 6.93 9.72 2.81
CA LYS A 96 6.50 9.23 1.49
C LYS A 96 6.64 7.73 1.34
N LYS A 97 7.78 7.18 1.79
CA LYS A 97 8.03 5.74 1.70
C LYS A 97 7.02 4.96 2.54
N GLU A 98 6.80 5.38 3.78
CA GLU A 98 5.79 4.76 4.66
C GLU A 98 4.38 4.85 4.05
N LEU A 99 4.00 6.00 3.48
CA LEU A 99 2.72 6.16 2.79
C LEU A 99 2.60 5.19 1.60
N SER A 100 3.65 5.09 0.78
CA SER A 100 3.69 4.18 -0.37
C SER A 100 3.57 2.72 0.08
N ASP A 101 4.24 2.34 1.15
CA ASP A 101 4.20 0.97 1.69
C ASP A 101 2.78 0.63 2.18
N ILE A 102 2.13 1.54 2.91
CA ILE A 102 0.72 1.38 3.36
C ILE A 102 -0.23 1.23 2.16
N ILE A 103 -0.06 2.06 1.12
CA ILE A 103 -0.89 1.99 -0.09
C ILE A 103 -0.69 0.63 -0.78
N ASN A 104 0.55 0.18 -0.92
CA ASN A 104 0.87 -1.09 -1.55
C ASN A 104 0.31 -2.29 -0.76
N GLU A 105 0.39 -2.26 0.56
CA GLU A 105 -0.22 -3.29 1.42
C GLU A 105 -1.74 -3.33 1.26
N LYS A 106 -2.41 -2.17 1.23
CA LYS A 106 -3.86 -2.10 0.99
C LYS A 106 -4.24 -2.66 -0.38
N ILE A 107 -3.50 -2.27 -1.43
CA ILE A 107 -3.70 -2.80 -2.79
C ILE A 107 -3.57 -4.32 -2.78
N LYS A 108 -2.51 -4.86 -2.20
CA LYS A 108 -2.29 -6.31 -2.11
C LYS A 108 -3.46 -7.00 -1.41
N LYS A 109 -3.89 -6.48 -0.25
CA LYS A 109 -5.02 -7.02 0.50
C LYS A 109 -6.31 -7.05 -0.32
N TYR A 110 -6.64 -5.98 -1.05
CA TYR A 110 -7.84 -5.97 -1.88
C TYR A 110 -7.76 -6.96 -3.06
N LYS A 111 -6.58 -7.14 -3.66
CA LYS A 111 -6.39 -8.16 -4.70
C LYS A 111 -6.63 -9.57 -4.16
N GLU A 112 -6.05 -9.90 -3.01
CA GLU A 112 -6.23 -11.20 -2.37
C GLU A 112 -7.71 -11.48 -2.04
N ILE A 113 -8.46 -10.47 -1.57
CA ILE A 113 -9.90 -10.59 -1.34
C ILE A 113 -10.65 -10.89 -2.64
N ILE A 114 -10.38 -10.14 -3.70
CA ILE A 114 -11.04 -10.31 -5.01
C ILE A 114 -10.72 -11.69 -5.60
N GLU A 115 -9.46 -12.15 -5.51
CA GLU A 115 -9.04 -13.48 -5.97
C GLU A 115 -9.78 -14.59 -5.23
N ALA A 116 -9.78 -14.54 -3.90
CA ALA A 116 -10.48 -15.51 -3.07
C ALA A 116 -11.99 -15.55 -3.37
N ASN A 117 -12.60 -14.38 -3.61
CA ASN A 117 -14.01 -14.29 -3.96
C ASN A 117 -14.31 -14.81 -5.37
N ASN A 118 -13.44 -14.53 -6.35
CA ASN A 118 -13.54 -15.10 -7.70
C ASN A 118 -13.45 -16.64 -7.68
N GLU A 119 -12.58 -17.22 -6.85
CA GLU A 119 -12.51 -18.67 -6.67
C GLU A 119 -13.80 -19.26 -6.12
N LYS A 120 -14.38 -18.62 -5.08
CA LYS A 120 -15.68 -19.03 -4.52
C LYS A 120 -16.79 -18.96 -5.57
N LEU A 121 -16.88 -17.85 -6.30
CA LEU A 121 -17.88 -17.66 -7.36
C LEU A 121 -17.75 -18.72 -8.46
N LYS A 122 -16.53 -19.05 -8.86
CA LYS A 122 -16.27 -20.13 -9.82
C LYS A 122 -16.72 -21.50 -9.28
N LEU A 123 -16.50 -21.77 -8.00
CA LEU A 123 -16.97 -23.00 -7.36
C LEU A 123 -18.50 -23.06 -7.29
N TYR A 124 -19.16 -21.96 -6.93
CA TYR A 124 -20.62 -21.89 -6.92
C TYR A 124 -21.21 -22.05 -8.31
N SER A 125 -20.62 -21.43 -9.33
CA SER A 125 -21.01 -21.62 -10.72
C SER A 125 -20.95 -23.11 -11.14
N ARG A 126 -19.89 -23.84 -10.74
CA ARG A 126 -19.80 -25.29 -10.98
C ARG A 126 -20.91 -26.07 -10.30
N ILE A 127 -21.28 -25.73 -9.06
CA ILE A 127 -22.41 -26.37 -8.37
C ILE A 127 -23.68 -26.17 -9.18
N TYR A 128 -23.96 -24.94 -9.59
CA TYR A 128 -25.18 -24.69 -10.33
C TYR A 128 -25.24 -25.42 -11.68
N ILE A 129 -24.15 -25.44 -12.44
CA ILE A 129 -24.10 -26.09 -13.74
C ILE A 129 -24.22 -27.62 -13.57
N THR A 130 -23.40 -28.21 -12.70
CA THR A 130 -23.26 -29.66 -12.61
C THR A 130 -24.34 -30.32 -11.74
N ILE A 131 -24.80 -29.64 -10.68
CA ILE A 131 -25.71 -30.24 -9.68
C ILE A 131 -27.14 -29.77 -9.87
N LEU A 132 -27.32 -28.46 -10.14
CA LEU A 132 -28.63 -27.87 -10.36
C LEU A 132 -29.04 -27.90 -11.85
N GLY A 133 -28.11 -28.21 -12.76
CA GLY A 133 -28.39 -28.32 -14.20
C GLY A 133 -28.70 -26.97 -14.87
N LYS A 134 -28.28 -25.85 -14.26
CA LYS A 134 -28.56 -24.50 -14.76
C LYS A 134 -27.37 -23.97 -15.58
N SER A 135 -27.58 -23.77 -16.87
CA SER A 135 -26.55 -23.26 -17.79
C SER A 135 -26.47 -21.73 -17.86
N ASP A 136 -27.56 -21.02 -17.56
CA ASP A 136 -27.65 -19.56 -17.72
C ASP A 136 -27.54 -18.83 -16.38
N ILE A 137 -26.36 -18.82 -15.79
CA ILE A 137 -26.13 -18.11 -14.54
C ILE A 137 -25.12 -17.00 -14.76
N GLN A 138 -25.56 -15.78 -14.48
CA GLN A 138 -24.71 -14.59 -14.50
C GLN A 138 -23.84 -14.53 -13.24
N ILE A 139 -22.95 -15.49 -13.05
CA ILE A 139 -21.84 -15.38 -12.11
C ILE A 139 -20.66 -14.82 -12.90
N GLN A 140 -20.35 -13.55 -12.68
CA GLN A 140 -19.21 -12.87 -13.29
C GLN A 140 -18.03 -12.85 -12.32
N SER A 141 -16.83 -13.06 -12.85
CA SER A 141 -15.59 -12.80 -12.13
C SER A 141 -15.24 -11.33 -12.19
N PHE A 142 -14.70 -10.80 -11.11
CA PHE A 142 -14.22 -9.42 -11.03
C PHE A 142 -12.80 -9.30 -11.59
N GLN A 143 -12.56 -8.25 -12.38
CA GLN A 143 -11.22 -7.93 -12.88
C GLN A 143 -10.40 -7.22 -11.81
N ILE A 144 -9.12 -7.59 -11.74
CA ILE A 144 -8.16 -6.98 -10.83
C ILE A 144 -7.43 -5.87 -11.57
N CYS A 145 -7.52 -4.64 -11.05
CA CYS A 145 -6.76 -3.50 -11.54
C CYS A 145 -5.71 -3.04 -10.52
N ASN A 146 -4.96 -1.99 -10.83
CA ASN A 146 -3.95 -1.41 -9.93
C ASN A 146 -4.41 -0.10 -9.27
N ASP A 147 -5.65 0.33 -9.52
CA ASP A 147 -6.22 1.54 -8.96
C ASP A 147 -6.86 1.22 -7.59
N ILE A 148 -6.37 1.86 -6.52
CA ILE A 148 -6.78 1.55 -5.15
C ILE A 148 -8.27 1.80 -4.90
N SER A 149 -8.83 2.90 -5.43
CA SER A 149 -10.23 3.24 -5.23
C SER A 149 -11.15 2.27 -5.97
N LYS A 150 -10.74 1.85 -7.17
CA LYS A 150 -11.46 0.80 -7.90
C LYS A 150 -11.34 -0.54 -7.19
N LEU A 151 -10.15 -0.92 -6.71
CA LEU A 151 -9.94 -2.16 -5.98
C LEU A 151 -10.79 -2.26 -4.71
N GLU A 152 -10.89 -1.18 -3.92
CA GLU A 152 -11.73 -1.18 -2.72
C GLU A 152 -13.21 -1.40 -3.08
N LYS A 153 -13.70 -0.68 -4.11
CA LYS A 153 -15.08 -0.83 -4.58
C LYS A 153 -15.33 -2.25 -5.09
N THR A 154 -14.45 -2.77 -5.93
CA THR A 154 -14.54 -4.12 -6.49
C THR A 154 -14.47 -5.20 -5.41
N ALA A 155 -13.64 -5.03 -4.38
CA ALA A 155 -13.59 -5.95 -3.24
C ALA A 155 -14.96 -6.03 -2.53
N LYS A 156 -15.56 -4.88 -2.19
CA LYS A 156 -16.90 -4.82 -1.57
C LYS A 156 -17.98 -5.45 -2.46
N GLU A 157 -17.99 -5.11 -3.75
CA GLU A 157 -18.95 -5.68 -4.70
C GLU A 157 -18.78 -7.20 -4.82
N SER A 158 -17.54 -7.70 -4.81
CA SER A 158 -17.25 -9.13 -4.86
C SER A 158 -17.71 -9.89 -3.62
N GLU A 159 -17.56 -9.30 -2.43
CA GLU A 159 -18.03 -9.89 -1.17
C GLU A 159 -19.56 -10.00 -1.17
N ILE A 160 -20.25 -8.92 -1.54
CA ILE A 160 -21.72 -8.89 -1.64
C ILE A 160 -22.22 -9.94 -2.64
N LEU A 161 -21.57 -10.06 -3.81
CA LEU A 161 -21.98 -11.04 -4.82
C LEU A 161 -21.74 -12.47 -4.33
N VAL A 162 -20.62 -12.76 -3.66
CA VAL A 162 -20.34 -14.07 -3.07
C VAL A 162 -21.39 -14.45 -2.05
N GLU A 163 -21.72 -13.56 -1.12
CA GLU A 163 -22.70 -13.79 -0.07
C GLU A 163 -24.09 -14.05 -0.65
N LYS A 164 -24.54 -13.17 -1.56
CA LYS A 164 -25.83 -13.35 -2.25
C LYS A 164 -25.89 -14.64 -3.05
N THR A 165 -24.81 -15.00 -3.75
CA THR A 165 -24.76 -16.22 -4.56
C THR A 165 -24.80 -17.47 -3.67
N TYR A 166 -24.13 -17.42 -2.52
CA TYR A 166 -24.13 -18.51 -1.54
C TYR A 166 -25.51 -18.71 -0.91
N GLU A 167 -26.18 -17.65 -0.48
CA GLU A 167 -27.53 -17.75 0.10
C GLU A 167 -28.55 -18.26 -0.93
N ASN A 168 -28.50 -17.76 -2.17
CA ASN A 168 -29.35 -18.29 -3.25
C ASN A 168 -29.10 -19.79 -3.49
N LEU A 169 -27.83 -20.21 -3.50
CA LEU A 169 -27.46 -21.61 -3.71
C LEU A 169 -27.92 -22.50 -2.55
N LYS A 170 -27.84 -21.98 -1.32
CA LYS A 170 -28.34 -22.61 -0.12
C LYS A 170 -29.86 -22.83 -0.18
N ASP A 171 -30.61 -21.81 -0.57
CA ASP A 171 -32.07 -21.91 -0.68
C ASP A 171 -32.51 -22.90 -1.76
N GLU A 172 -31.86 -22.87 -2.93
CA GLU A 172 -32.15 -23.81 -4.01
C GLU A 172 -31.82 -25.26 -3.65
N LEU A 173 -30.71 -25.49 -2.94
CA LEU A 173 -30.34 -26.84 -2.50
C LEU A 173 -31.21 -27.33 -1.34
N LYS A 174 -31.67 -26.44 -0.45
CA LYS A 174 -32.68 -26.77 0.55
C LYS A 174 -33.99 -27.21 -0.07
N ALA A 175 -34.42 -26.59 -1.17
CA ALA A 175 -35.61 -27.04 -1.91
C ALA A 175 -35.45 -28.47 -2.46
N LEU A 176 -34.20 -28.93 -2.64
CA LEU A 176 -33.85 -30.30 -2.98
C LEU A 176 -33.55 -31.20 -1.77
N GLN A 177 -33.95 -30.77 -0.57
CA GLN A 177 -33.74 -31.48 0.71
C GLN A 177 -32.27 -31.68 1.11
N MET A 178 -31.35 -30.86 0.60
CA MET A 178 -29.96 -30.85 1.05
C MET A 178 -29.82 -30.00 2.33
N THR A 179 -29.13 -30.53 3.34
CA THR A 179 -28.85 -29.81 4.58
C THR A 179 -27.61 -28.91 4.46
N ASP A 180 -27.50 -27.92 5.35
CA ASP A 180 -26.34 -27.02 5.41
C ASP A 180 -25.01 -27.79 5.58
N GLU A 181 -25.00 -28.88 6.36
CA GLU A 181 -23.83 -29.74 6.54
C GLU A 181 -23.44 -30.48 5.26
N GLN A 182 -24.42 -30.96 4.49
CA GLN A 182 -24.18 -31.61 3.19
C GLN A 182 -23.65 -30.62 2.16
N LEU A 183 -24.16 -29.39 2.14
CA LEU A 183 -23.66 -28.32 1.27
C LEU A 183 -22.20 -27.98 1.61
N ASN A 184 -21.86 -27.86 2.90
CA ASN A 184 -20.48 -27.59 3.31
C ASN A 184 -19.53 -28.71 2.86
N LEU A 185 -19.92 -29.97 3.04
CA LEU A 185 -19.15 -31.12 2.56
C LEU A 185 -19.02 -31.10 1.03
N LEU A 186 -20.08 -30.76 0.29
CA LEU A 186 -20.04 -30.64 -1.16
C LEU A 186 -19.06 -29.56 -1.62
N ILE A 187 -19.07 -28.39 -0.98
CA ILE A 187 -18.12 -27.32 -1.26
C ILE A 187 -16.69 -27.79 -0.98
N GLU A 188 -16.48 -28.49 0.14
CA GLU A 188 -15.18 -29.07 0.48
C GLU A 188 -14.71 -30.06 -0.60
N LEU A 189 -15.55 -31.01 -1.00
CA LEU A 189 -15.27 -31.98 -2.06
C LEU A 189 -14.86 -31.30 -3.36
N LEU A 190 -15.57 -30.24 -3.76
CA LEU A 190 -15.26 -29.50 -4.99
C LEU A 190 -13.99 -28.67 -4.89
N LYS A 191 -13.58 -28.27 -3.68
CA LYS A 191 -12.37 -27.49 -3.43
C LYS A 191 -11.12 -28.38 -3.36
N THR A 192 -11.18 -29.48 -2.62
CA THR A 192 -10.03 -30.37 -2.36
C THR A 192 -9.96 -31.56 -3.33
N GLY A 193 -11.08 -31.93 -3.94
CA GLY A 193 -11.23 -33.14 -4.75
C GLY A 193 -11.49 -34.41 -3.93
N ASN A 194 -11.45 -34.33 -2.60
CA ASN A 194 -11.64 -35.47 -1.70
C ASN A 194 -12.23 -35.07 -0.34
N ILE A 195 -13.02 -35.96 0.28
CA ILE A 195 -13.48 -35.84 1.66
C ILE A 195 -12.97 -37.04 2.44
N VAL A 196 -12.47 -36.80 3.66
CA VAL A 196 -12.16 -37.87 4.61
C VAL A 196 -13.40 -38.27 5.38
N ILE A 197 -13.78 -39.55 5.28
CA ILE A 197 -14.94 -40.11 5.97
C ILE A 197 -14.52 -40.59 7.36
N ASN A 198 -15.21 -40.14 8.39
CA ASN A 198 -15.03 -40.55 9.77
C ASN A 198 -16.38 -40.81 10.45
N ARG A 199 -16.37 -41.36 11.67
CA ARG A 199 -17.62 -41.72 12.38
C ARG A 199 -18.57 -40.54 12.63
N LYS A 200 -18.07 -39.30 12.65
CA LYS A 200 -18.88 -38.11 12.93
C LYS A 200 -19.59 -37.57 11.69
N ASN A 201 -19.03 -37.77 10.49
CA ASN A 201 -19.60 -37.27 9.23
C ASN A 201 -20.11 -38.38 8.30
N ALA A 202 -19.98 -39.66 8.67
CA ALA A 202 -20.31 -40.80 7.81
C ALA A 202 -21.74 -40.74 7.26
N ASP A 203 -22.73 -40.50 8.10
CA ASP A 203 -24.14 -40.45 7.67
C ASP A 203 -24.39 -39.27 6.72
N THR A 204 -23.83 -38.10 7.02
CA THR A 204 -23.92 -36.91 6.18
C THR A 204 -23.28 -37.14 4.81
N VAL A 205 -22.09 -37.77 4.78
CA VAL A 205 -21.39 -38.13 3.53
C VAL A 205 -22.21 -39.15 2.75
N ILE A 206 -22.72 -40.21 3.37
CA ILE A 206 -23.53 -41.23 2.69
C ILE A 206 -24.76 -40.59 2.03
N ASN A 207 -25.44 -39.69 2.74
CA ASN A 207 -26.60 -38.99 2.20
C ASN A 207 -26.23 -38.04 1.05
N LEU A 208 -25.08 -37.35 1.15
CA LEU A 208 -24.54 -36.53 0.05
C LEU A 208 -24.20 -37.40 -1.18
N LEU A 209 -23.55 -38.56 -0.99
CA LEU A 209 -23.22 -39.50 -2.08
C LEU A 209 -24.48 -40.01 -2.77
N LYS A 210 -25.52 -40.36 -2.00
CA LYS A 210 -26.83 -40.76 -2.55
C LYS A 210 -27.44 -39.65 -3.39
N PHE A 211 -27.45 -38.42 -2.89
CA PHE A 211 -27.96 -37.26 -3.61
C PHE A 211 -27.21 -37.03 -4.94
N LEU A 212 -25.87 -37.04 -4.91
CA LEU A 212 -25.05 -36.85 -6.11
C LEU A 212 -25.24 -37.98 -7.12
N SER A 213 -25.37 -39.23 -6.66
CA SER A 213 -25.67 -40.38 -7.51
C SER A 213 -27.05 -40.25 -8.17
N GLN A 214 -28.07 -39.74 -7.47
CA GLN A 214 -29.39 -39.48 -8.06
C GLN A 214 -29.34 -38.41 -9.15
N LYS A 215 -28.39 -37.47 -9.06
CA LYS A 215 -28.11 -36.47 -10.10
C LYS A 215 -27.22 -36.99 -11.23
N GLY A 216 -26.86 -38.27 -11.21
CA GLY A 216 -26.01 -38.89 -12.25
C GLY A 216 -24.53 -38.52 -12.14
N ILE A 217 -24.09 -37.99 -11.00
CA ILE A 217 -22.69 -37.61 -10.78
C ILE A 217 -21.92 -38.83 -10.28
N ILE A 218 -20.90 -39.24 -11.03
CA ILE A 218 -20.08 -40.41 -10.72
C ILE A 218 -19.00 -40.02 -9.71
N LEU A 219 -18.90 -40.77 -8.61
CA LEU A 219 -17.92 -40.57 -7.55
C LEU A 219 -17.08 -41.83 -7.37
N THR A 220 -15.78 -41.65 -7.16
CA THR A 220 -14.86 -42.77 -6.91
C THR A 220 -14.53 -42.82 -5.42
N VAL A 221 -14.78 -43.96 -4.78
CA VAL A 221 -14.38 -44.21 -3.39
C VAL A 221 -13.06 -44.96 -3.39
N LYS A 222 -12.04 -44.40 -2.72
CA LYS A 222 -10.77 -45.10 -2.44
C LYS A 222 -10.75 -45.51 -0.98
N ILE A 223 -10.48 -46.78 -0.72
CA ILE A 223 -10.35 -47.39 0.62
C ILE A 223 -8.86 -47.51 0.94
#